data_AF-A0A0M9ATX7-F1
#
_entry.id   AF-A0A0M9ATX7-F1
#
_cell.length_a   1.000
_cell.length_b   1.000
_cell.length_c   1.000
_cell.angle_alpha   90.00
_cell.angle_beta   90.00
_cell.angle_gamma   90.00
#
_symmetry.space_group_name_H-M   'P 1'
#
loop_
_entity.id
_entity.type
_entity.pdbx_description
1 polymer ?
#
loop_
_entity_poly.entity_id
_entity_poly.type
_entity_poly.pdbx_seq_one_letter_code
_entity_poly.pdbx_strand_id
1 'polypeptide(L)'
;MSGSAPTREVARRVFASEFDDAGYTFTESDDERAPVYALLPTGESSNRVFFVGTLTEKEDVGEDSEYWRGRIVDPTGTFFVYAGQYQPEAASKLRDLEPPAYVAVVGKPRTYETDDGTVRVSVRPESITEVDAATRDRWVAETARRTVERVAAFDDEGNEYARMAREEYDLDPETYKAAALSALEDLDESGDELAGDDAALGDAPDGSDSAGAPEP
;
A
#
# COMPACT_ATOMS: atom_id res chain seq x y z
N MET A 1 -32.83 12.77 18.59
CA MET A 1 -31.38 12.59 18.41
C MET A 1 -31.16 12.13 16.98
N SER A 2 -30.77 13.03 16.07
CA SER A 2 -30.36 12.61 14.72
C SER A 2 -29.00 11.93 14.85
N GLY A 3 -28.97 10.61 14.68
CA GLY A 3 -27.72 9.89 14.47
C GLY A 3 -27.12 10.42 13.19
N SER A 4 -26.06 11.22 13.31
CA SER A 4 -25.18 11.51 12.17
C SER A 4 -24.75 10.16 11.62
N ALA A 5 -25.05 9.89 10.35
CA ALA A 5 -24.55 8.68 9.71
C ALA A 5 -23.02 8.66 9.90
N PRO A 6 -22.43 7.55 10.38
CA PRO A 6 -20.99 7.50 10.59
C PRO A 6 -20.33 7.86 9.27
N THR A 7 -19.60 8.97 9.25
CA THR A 7 -18.79 9.39 8.11
C THR A 7 -17.84 8.25 7.81
N ARG A 8 -17.89 7.70 6.60
CA ARG A 8 -16.99 6.62 6.19
C ARG A 8 -15.55 7.13 6.34
N GLU A 9 -14.82 6.56 7.29
CA GLU A 9 -13.41 6.88 7.47
C GLU A 9 -12.60 6.49 6.24
N VAL A 10 -11.63 7.33 5.92
CA VAL A 10 -10.77 7.17 4.75
C VAL A 10 -9.75 6.08 5.03
N ALA A 11 -9.53 5.20 4.05
CA ALA A 11 -8.50 4.19 4.17
C ALA A 11 -7.10 4.83 4.27
N ARG A 12 -6.35 4.45 5.30
CA ARG A 12 -5.00 4.94 5.58
C ARG A 12 -4.01 4.29 4.63
N ARG A 13 -3.15 5.11 4.03
CA ARG A 13 -2.04 4.61 3.22
C ARG A 13 -0.88 4.23 4.11
N VAL A 14 -0.41 3.01 3.93
CA VAL A 14 0.62 2.40 4.77
C VAL A 14 1.52 1.58 3.87
N PHE A 15 2.82 1.60 4.18
CA PHE A 15 3.77 0.65 3.60
C PHE A 15 3.78 -0.65 4.41
N ALA A 16 4.22 -1.75 3.80
CA ALA A 16 4.18 -3.07 4.43
C ALA A 16 5.00 -3.11 5.71
N SER A 17 6.21 -2.55 5.71
CA SER A 17 7.07 -2.48 6.90
C SER A 17 6.39 -1.84 8.11
N GLU A 18 5.63 -0.76 7.91
CA GLU A 18 4.90 -0.10 9.00
C GLU A 18 3.68 -0.91 9.44
N PHE A 19 2.97 -1.49 8.47
CA PHE A 19 1.78 -2.28 8.74
C PHE A 19 2.12 -3.56 9.49
N ASP A 20 3.20 -4.24 9.11
CA ASP A 20 3.63 -5.52 9.68
C ASP A 20 3.94 -5.42 11.18
N ASP A 21 4.35 -4.23 11.63
CA ASP A 21 4.63 -3.91 13.03
C ASP A 21 3.39 -3.37 13.80
N ALA A 22 2.26 -3.15 13.12
CA ALA A 22 1.02 -2.61 13.69
C ALA A 22 0.18 -3.68 14.43
N GLY A 23 0.79 -4.36 15.40
CA GLY A 23 0.21 -5.49 16.13
C GLY A 23 -0.83 -5.12 17.21
N TYR A 24 -0.96 -3.85 17.59
CA TYR A 24 -1.89 -3.41 18.62
C TYR A 24 -3.22 -2.90 18.02
N THR A 25 -4.33 -3.30 18.64
CA THR A 25 -5.67 -2.86 18.26
C THR A 25 -6.46 -2.33 19.44
N PHE A 26 -7.25 -1.28 19.23
CA PHE A 26 -8.03 -0.63 20.28
C PHE A 26 -9.42 -0.19 19.78
N THR A 27 -10.23 0.28 20.71
CA THR A 27 -11.51 0.94 20.41
C THR A 27 -11.61 2.26 21.15
N GLU A 28 -12.28 3.24 20.54
CA GLU A 28 -12.38 4.61 21.08
C GLU A 28 -13.58 4.80 22.03
N SER A 29 -14.45 3.79 22.15
CA SER A 29 -15.61 3.86 23.03
C SER A 29 -15.93 2.50 23.65
N ASP A 30 -16.57 2.52 24.82
CA ASP A 30 -17.03 1.32 25.52
C ASP A 30 -18.28 0.67 24.89
N ASP A 31 -18.75 1.16 23.74
CA ASP A 31 -19.88 0.56 23.03
C ASP A 31 -19.50 -0.81 22.47
N GLU A 32 -20.33 -1.83 22.69
CA GLU A 32 -20.10 -3.19 22.18
C GLU A 32 -19.96 -3.26 20.65
N ARG A 33 -20.45 -2.24 19.92
CA ARG A 33 -20.38 -2.11 18.46
C ARG A 33 -19.34 -1.09 18.01
N ALA A 34 -18.51 -0.61 18.92
CA ALA A 34 -17.48 0.36 18.60
C ALA A 34 -16.51 -0.22 17.56
N PRO A 35 -16.08 0.57 16.55
CA PRO A 35 -15.10 0.10 15.59
C PRO A 35 -13.78 -0.24 16.29
N VAL A 36 -13.12 -1.27 15.77
CA VAL A 36 -11.76 -1.64 16.18
C VAL A 36 -10.78 -1.00 15.20
N TYR A 37 -9.75 -0.38 15.74
CA TYR A 37 -8.69 0.32 15.02
C TYR A 37 -7.37 -0.42 15.22
N ALA A 38 -6.55 -0.48 14.18
CA ALA A 38 -5.12 -0.77 14.34
C ALA A 38 -4.39 0.53 14.65
N LEU A 39 -3.44 0.45 15.58
CA LEU A 39 -2.54 1.56 15.89
C LEU A 39 -1.27 1.41 15.04
N LEU A 40 -0.98 2.38 14.18
CA LEU A 40 0.25 2.38 13.41
C LEU A 40 1.43 2.84 14.29
N PRO A 41 2.64 2.24 14.15
CA PRO A 41 3.82 2.63 14.93
C PRO A 41 4.23 4.10 14.79
N THR A 42 3.83 4.74 13.70
CA THR A 42 4.05 6.17 13.43
C THR A 42 2.95 7.07 14.02
N GLY A 43 2.12 6.55 14.93
CA GLY A 43 1.20 7.37 15.74
C GLY A 43 -0.07 7.77 15.02
N GLU A 44 -0.73 6.84 14.35
CA GLU A 44 -2.00 7.07 13.66
C GLU A 44 -2.94 5.88 13.81
N SER A 45 -4.25 6.15 13.92
CA SER A 45 -5.28 5.13 13.98
C SER A 45 -5.79 4.74 12.58
N SER A 46 -6.05 3.45 12.39
CA SER A 46 -6.52 2.91 11.11
C SER A 46 -7.63 1.88 11.28
N ASN A 47 -8.86 2.24 10.87
CA ASN A 47 -9.93 1.26 10.71
C ASN A 47 -9.81 0.46 9.39
N ARG A 48 -9.13 1.05 8.41
CA ARG A 48 -9.05 0.55 7.04
C ARG A 48 -7.73 1.00 6.43
N VAL A 49 -7.04 0.10 5.75
CA VAL A 49 -5.79 0.39 5.06
C VAL A 49 -5.98 0.37 3.55
N PHE A 50 -5.16 1.14 2.85
CA PHE A 50 -5.05 1.19 1.40
C PHE A 50 -3.59 1.06 0.98
N PHE A 51 -3.27 0.01 0.24
CA PHE A 51 -1.92 -0.22 -0.27
C PHE A 51 -1.95 -0.70 -1.72
N VAL A 52 -0.84 -0.53 -2.41
CA VAL A 52 -0.62 -1.04 -3.77
C VAL A 52 0.70 -1.80 -3.78
N GLY A 53 0.70 -2.99 -4.37
CA GLY A 53 1.91 -3.80 -4.48
C GLY A 53 1.77 -4.87 -5.54
N THR A 54 2.79 -5.71 -5.65
CA THR A 54 2.84 -6.84 -6.57
C THR A 54 2.28 -8.08 -5.89
N LEU A 55 1.17 -8.61 -6.36
CA LEU A 55 0.72 -9.95 -6.01
C LEU A 55 1.74 -10.95 -6.56
N THR A 56 2.47 -11.61 -5.68
CA THR A 56 3.56 -12.56 -6.03
C THR A 56 3.10 -14.01 -5.91
N GLU A 57 2.21 -14.30 -4.97
CA GLU A 57 1.69 -15.63 -4.71
C GLU A 57 0.20 -15.55 -4.34
N LYS A 58 -0.57 -16.54 -4.80
CA LYS A 58 -1.95 -16.79 -4.36
C LYS A 58 -2.11 -18.28 -4.05
N GLU A 59 -2.83 -18.61 -2.99
CA GLU A 59 -3.09 -19.99 -2.56
C GLU A 59 -4.50 -20.11 -1.98
N ASP A 60 -5.25 -21.15 -2.35
CA ASP A 60 -6.46 -21.53 -1.64
C ASP A 60 -6.04 -22.38 -0.44
N VAL A 61 -6.15 -21.79 0.75
CA VAL A 61 -5.79 -22.44 2.03
C VAL A 61 -7.04 -22.91 2.79
N GLY A 62 -8.20 -22.90 2.14
CA GLY A 62 -9.45 -23.42 2.69
C GLY A 62 -9.53 -24.94 2.61
N GLU A 63 -10.10 -25.58 3.65
CA GLU A 63 -10.38 -27.02 3.64
C GLU A 63 -11.78 -27.31 3.07
N ASP A 64 -12.82 -26.82 3.74
CA ASP A 64 -14.23 -27.07 3.39
C ASP A 64 -14.89 -25.90 2.64
N SER A 65 -14.24 -24.74 2.58
CA SER A 65 -14.77 -23.51 1.97
C SER A 65 -13.66 -22.68 1.37
N GLU A 66 -13.94 -22.04 0.23
CA GLU A 66 -12.99 -21.16 -0.48
C GLU A 66 -12.38 -20.11 0.47
N TYR A 67 -11.06 -20.16 0.62
CA TYR A 67 -10.32 -19.25 1.50
C TYR A 67 -8.95 -18.93 0.90
N TRP A 68 -8.88 -17.81 0.20
CA TRP A 68 -7.68 -17.40 -0.54
C TRP A 68 -6.73 -16.58 0.32
N ARG A 69 -5.46 -16.99 0.34
CA ARG A 69 -4.33 -16.19 0.81
C ARG A 69 -3.62 -15.56 -0.38
N GLY A 70 -3.37 -14.25 -0.31
CA GLY A 70 -2.52 -13.52 -1.25
C GLY A 70 -1.28 -12.96 -0.56
N ARG A 71 -0.13 -13.03 -1.24
CA ARG A 71 1.13 -12.40 -0.83
C ARG A 71 1.42 -11.21 -1.73
N ILE A 72 1.37 -10.00 -1.18
CA ILE A 72 1.51 -8.76 -1.94
C ILE A 72 2.76 -8.02 -1.45
N VAL A 73 3.70 -7.76 -2.34
CA VAL A 73 4.99 -7.13 -2.03
C VAL A 73 4.98 -5.68 -2.47
N ASP A 74 5.35 -4.78 -1.57
CA ASP A 74 5.64 -3.37 -1.88
C ASP A 74 7.15 -3.11 -1.70
N PRO A 75 7.65 -1.88 -1.93
CA PRO A 75 9.07 -1.59 -1.78
C PRO A 75 9.65 -1.82 -0.38
N THR A 76 8.82 -1.86 0.67
CA THR A 76 9.30 -1.94 2.06
C THR A 76 9.05 -3.29 2.72
N GLY A 77 8.21 -4.15 2.13
CA GLY A 77 7.92 -5.46 2.72
C GLY A 77 6.80 -6.23 2.04
N THR A 78 6.10 -7.06 2.82
CA THR A 78 5.06 -7.97 2.31
C THR A 78 3.78 -7.86 3.13
N PHE A 79 2.68 -7.53 2.47
CA PHE A 79 1.34 -7.71 3.01
C PHE A 79 0.83 -9.14 2.78
N PHE A 80 0.16 -9.68 3.80
CA PHE A 80 -0.68 -10.87 3.66
C PHE A 80 -2.16 -10.50 3.65
N VAL A 81 -2.88 -10.95 2.63
CA VAL A 81 -4.34 -10.79 2.51
C VAL A 81 -5.04 -12.13 2.62
N TYR A 82 -6.17 -12.17 3.31
CA TYR A 82 -7.00 -13.38 3.44
C TYR A 82 -8.46 -13.07 3.08
N ALA A 83 -8.98 -13.70 2.03
CA ALA A 83 -10.34 -13.53 1.55
C ALA A 83 -11.10 -14.87 1.60
N GLY A 84 -12.11 -14.95 2.45
CA GLY A 84 -12.97 -16.14 2.56
C GLY A 84 -14.36 -15.95 1.97
N GLN A 85 -15.24 -16.93 2.24
CA GLN A 85 -16.66 -16.93 1.84
C GLN A 85 -17.46 -15.66 2.20
N TYR A 86 -17.05 -14.94 3.25
CA TYR A 86 -17.70 -13.68 3.65
C TYR A 86 -17.18 -12.46 2.89
N GLN A 87 -16.20 -12.62 1.99
CA GLN A 87 -15.62 -11.62 1.10
C GLN A 87 -15.67 -12.13 -0.35
N PRO A 88 -16.85 -12.51 -0.88
CA PRO A 88 -16.94 -13.24 -2.14
C PRO A 88 -16.34 -12.49 -3.34
N GLU A 89 -16.43 -11.16 -3.34
CA GLU A 89 -15.83 -10.31 -4.38
C GLU A 89 -14.30 -10.34 -4.34
N ALA A 90 -13.71 -10.14 -3.16
CA ALA A 90 -12.25 -10.16 -3.01
C ALA A 90 -11.66 -11.57 -3.19
N ALA A 91 -12.36 -12.61 -2.73
CA ALA A 91 -11.97 -14.00 -2.94
C ALA A 91 -11.98 -14.37 -4.43
N SER A 92 -13.06 -14.02 -5.14
CA SER A 92 -13.14 -14.22 -6.59
C SER A 92 -12.03 -13.46 -7.33
N LYS A 93 -11.76 -12.21 -6.93
CA LYS A 93 -10.67 -11.42 -7.51
C LYS A 93 -9.31 -12.07 -7.31
N LEU A 94 -8.97 -12.54 -6.10
CA LEU A 94 -7.70 -13.24 -5.86
C LEU A 94 -7.58 -14.52 -6.68
N ARG A 95 -8.66 -15.31 -6.78
CA ARG A 95 -8.70 -16.51 -7.60
C ARG A 95 -8.39 -16.22 -9.07
N ASP A 96 -9.01 -15.17 -9.61
CA ASP A 96 -8.99 -14.86 -11.04
C ASP A 96 -7.75 -14.05 -11.47
N LEU A 97 -6.99 -13.47 -10.53
CA LEU A 97 -5.72 -12.77 -10.80
C LEU A 97 -4.58 -13.74 -11.08
N GLU A 98 -3.71 -13.45 -12.03
CA GLU A 98 -2.52 -14.27 -12.32
C GLU A 98 -1.24 -13.55 -11.84
N PRO A 99 -0.52 -14.07 -10.83
CA PRO A 99 0.76 -13.52 -10.43
C PRO A 99 1.85 -13.66 -11.51
N PRO A 100 2.75 -12.67 -11.70
CA PRO A 100 2.80 -11.38 -11.00
C PRO A 100 1.80 -10.36 -11.56
N ALA A 101 1.09 -9.65 -10.68
CA ALA A 101 0.19 -8.56 -11.06
C ALA A 101 0.22 -7.42 -10.04
N TYR A 102 0.17 -6.16 -10.49
CA TYR A 102 0.01 -5.03 -9.56
C TYR A 102 -1.44 -4.96 -9.09
N VAL A 103 -1.63 -4.86 -7.78
CA VAL A 103 -2.95 -4.84 -7.16
C VAL A 103 -3.06 -3.72 -6.15
N ALA A 104 -4.19 -3.04 -6.18
CA ALA A 104 -4.62 -2.08 -5.18
C ALA A 104 -5.61 -2.75 -4.23
N VAL A 105 -5.35 -2.66 -2.93
CA VAL A 105 -6.15 -3.32 -1.89
C VAL A 105 -6.66 -2.30 -0.90
N VAL A 106 -7.96 -2.38 -0.62
CA VAL A 106 -8.58 -1.73 0.54
C VAL A 106 -9.10 -2.83 1.45
N GLY A 107 -8.78 -2.76 2.74
CA GLY A 107 -9.23 -3.77 3.67
C GLY A 107 -9.06 -3.38 5.13
N LYS A 108 -9.55 -4.26 5.99
CA LYS A 108 -9.46 -4.09 7.44
C LYS A 108 -8.23 -4.79 8.00
N PRO A 109 -7.40 -4.10 8.79
CA PRO A 109 -6.36 -4.75 9.57
C PRO A 109 -6.93 -5.84 10.47
N ARG A 110 -6.19 -6.94 10.61
CA ARG A 110 -6.47 -8.04 11.53
C ARG A 110 -5.18 -8.49 12.16
N THR A 111 -5.24 -8.78 13.44
CA THR A 111 -4.16 -9.41 14.18
C THR A 111 -4.54 -10.85 14.49
N TYR A 112 -3.54 -11.72 14.52
CA TYR A 112 -3.69 -13.11 14.93
C TYR A 112 -2.39 -13.55 15.61
N GLU A 113 -2.50 -14.47 16.54
CA GLU A 113 -1.35 -15.07 17.22
C GLU A 113 -0.94 -16.34 16.45
N THR A 114 0.35 -16.47 16.16
CA THR A 114 0.91 -17.70 15.59
C THR A 114 1.20 -18.73 16.68
N ASP A 115 1.43 -19.99 16.30
CA ASP A 115 1.65 -21.09 17.25
C ASP A 115 2.86 -20.88 18.18
N ASP A 116 3.80 -20.02 17.78
CA ASP A 116 4.97 -19.62 18.56
C ASP A 116 4.72 -18.43 19.51
N GLY A 117 3.47 -17.94 19.58
CA GLY A 117 3.06 -16.81 20.41
C GLY A 117 3.36 -15.43 19.79
N THR A 118 3.83 -15.37 18.55
CA THR A 118 4.09 -14.09 17.87
C THR A 118 2.79 -13.49 17.35
N VAL A 119 2.53 -12.21 17.63
CA VAL A 119 1.42 -11.50 17.00
C VAL A 119 1.82 -11.14 15.57
N ARG A 120 0.98 -11.54 14.61
CA ARG A 120 1.10 -11.20 13.19
C ARG A 120 -0.09 -10.39 12.76
N VAL A 121 0.13 -9.56 11.74
CA VAL A 121 -0.94 -8.80 11.10
C VAL A 121 -1.30 -9.40 9.74
N SER A 122 -2.51 -9.14 9.30
CA SER A 122 -2.98 -9.40 7.94
C SER A 122 -4.08 -8.42 7.58
N VAL A 123 -4.43 -8.39 6.30
CA VAL A 123 -5.54 -7.58 5.81
C VAL A 123 -6.67 -8.49 5.38
N ARG A 124 -7.86 -8.25 5.95
CA ARG A 124 -9.11 -8.77 5.40
C ARG A 124 -9.56 -7.83 4.29
N PRO A 125 -9.41 -8.20 3.01
CA PRO A 125 -9.70 -7.31 1.91
C PRO A 125 -11.20 -7.10 1.77
N GLU A 126 -11.58 -5.88 1.43
CA GLU A 126 -12.94 -5.53 1.05
C GLU A 126 -13.02 -5.23 -0.45
N SER A 127 -11.91 -4.81 -1.05
CA SER A 127 -11.75 -4.70 -2.50
C SER A 127 -10.31 -5.03 -2.91
N ILE A 128 -10.16 -5.73 -4.03
CA ILE A 128 -8.88 -5.97 -4.71
C ILE A 128 -9.07 -5.64 -6.18
N THR A 129 -8.21 -4.78 -6.71
CA THR A 129 -8.29 -4.29 -8.10
C THR A 129 -6.92 -4.39 -8.74
N GLU A 130 -6.84 -5.00 -9.91
CA GLU A 130 -5.62 -4.96 -10.75
C GLU A 130 -5.38 -3.53 -11.23
N VAL A 131 -4.13 -3.07 -11.17
CA VAL A 131 -3.72 -1.72 -11.55
C VAL A 131 -2.48 -1.75 -12.43
N ASP A 132 -2.12 -0.62 -13.01
CA ASP A 132 -0.90 -0.47 -13.80
C ASP A 132 0.28 0.03 -12.96
N ALA A 133 1.48 -0.02 -13.56
CA ALA A 133 2.71 0.46 -12.92
C ALA A 133 2.61 1.94 -12.52
N ALA A 134 2.03 2.79 -13.36
CA ALA A 134 1.88 4.22 -13.07
C ALA A 134 1.01 4.47 -11.82
N THR A 135 -0.03 3.67 -11.60
CA THR A 135 -0.85 3.73 -10.38
C THR A 135 -0.06 3.29 -9.15
N ARG A 136 0.77 2.24 -9.28
CA ARG A 136 1.68 1.79 -8.22
C ARG A 136 2.69 2.89 -7.87
N ASP A 137 3.33 3.48 -8.86
CA ASP A 137 4.34 4.53 -8.69
C ASP A 137 3.76 5.77 -8.00
N ARG A 138 2.57 6.19 -8.43
CA ARG A 138 1.83 7.28 -7.78
C ARG A 138 1.49 6.95 -6.33
N TRP A 139 1.08 5.72 -6.06
CA TRP A 139 0.79 5.30 -4.70
C TRP A 139 2.04 5.32 -3.82
N VAL A 140 3.19 4.85 -4.31
CA VAL A 140 4.47 4.91 -3.59
C VAL A 140 4.80 6.36 -3.23
N ALA A 141 4.79 7.26 -4.22
CA ALA A 141 5.13 8.66 -4.01
C ALA A 141 4.22 9.36 -2.98
N GLU A 142 2.90 9.15 -3.09
CA GLU A 142 1.94 9.77 -2.18
C GLU A 142 1.94 9.11 -0.78
N THR A 143 2.26 7.82 -0.67
CA THR A 143 2.37 7.09 0.62
C THR A 143 3.63 7.48 1.38
N ALA A 144 4.75 7.63 0.67
CA ALA A 144 6.00 8.09 1.25
C ALA A 144 5.87 9.50 1.83
N ARG A 145 5.30 10.45 1.06
CA ARG A 145 5.03 11.81 1.56
C ARG A 145 4.21 11.79 2.85
N ARG A 146 3.10 11.05 2.86
CA ARG A 146 2.22 10.96 4.05
C ARG A 146 2.89 10.32 5.24
N THR A 147 3.78 9.35 5.02
CA THR A 147 4.55 8.69 6.08
C THR A 147 5.56 9.66 6.68
N VAL A 148 6.29 10.40 5.85
CA VAL A 148 7.22 11.45 6.29
C VAL A 148 6.47 12.55 7.08
N GLU A 149 5.34 13.03 6.58
CA GLU A 149 4.50 14.04 7.26
C GLU A 149 4.01 13.54 8.63
N ARG A 150 3.57 12.27 8.70
CA ARG A 150 3.09 11.64 9.93
C ARG A 150 4.20 11.47 10.98
N VAL A 151 5.37 11.00 10.55
CA VAL A 151 6.54 10.87 11.43
C VAL A 151 7.01 12.25 11.93
N ALA A 152 6.99 13.28 11.07
CA ALA A 152 7.34 14.64 11.50
C ALA A 152 6.38 15.22 12.57
N ALA A 153 5.11 14.81 12.56
CA ALA A 153 4.10 15.20 13.53
C ALA A 153 3.99 14.23 14.75
N PHE A 154 4.91 13.26 14.88
CA PHE A 154 4.84 12.24 15.93
C PHE A 154 5.04 12.81 17.34
N ASP A 155 5.88 13.83 17.47
CA ASP A 155 6.17 14.49 18.75
C ASP A 155 5.23 15.67 19.07
N ASP A 156 4.23 15.93 18.22
CA ASP A 156 3.27 17.00 18.46
C ASP A 156 2.47 16.74 19.74
N GLU A 157 2.36 17.75 20.61
CA GLU A 157 1.71 17.64 21.93
C GLU A 157 0.27 17.11 21.87
N GLY A 158 -0.42 17.36 20.75
CA GLY A 158 -1.80 16.92 20.50
C GLY A 158 -1.94 15.51 19.95
N ASN A 159 -0.85 14.82 19.59
CA ASN A 159 -0.92 13.51 18.96
C ASN A 159 -1.10 12.39 20.01
N GLU A 160 -2.36 12.07 20.31
CA GLU A 160 -2.69 11.03 21.28
C GLU A 160 -2.30 9.63 20.83
N TYR A 161 -2.39 9.34 19.53
CA TYR A 161 -2.01 8.05 18.99
C TYR A 161 -0.49 7.87 18.97
N ALA A 162 0.31 8.92 18.78
CA ALA A 162 1.76 8.82 18.94
C ALA A 162 2.16 8.53 20.39
N ARG A 163 1.47 9.13 21.38
CA ARG A 163 1.67 8.76 22.79
C ARG A 163 1.34 7.29 23.04
N MET A 164 0.19 6.83 22.54
CA MET A 164 -0.19 5.42 22.61
C MET A 164 0.82 4.50 21.89
N ALA A 165 1.32 4.90 20.72
CA ALA A 165 2.29 4.12 19.96
C ALA A 165 3.61 3.96 20.72
N ARG A 166 4.07 4.99 21.46
CA ARG A 166 5.25 4.86 22.35
C ARG A 166 5.02 3.95 23.55
N GLU A 167 3.77 3.78 23.98
CA GLU A 167 3.42 2.91 25.11
C GLU A 167 3.33 1.45 24.66
N GLU A 168 2.78 1.20 23.48
CA GLU A 168 2.52 -0.15 22.95
C GLU A 168 3.67 -0.72 22.12
N TYR A 169 4.49 0.14 21.51
CA TYR A 169 5.59 -0.25 20.63
C TYR A 169 6.93 0.29 21.13
N ASP A 170 7.94 -0.58 21.15
CA ASP A 170 9.36 -0.20 21.33
C ASP A 170 10.03 -0.02 19.95
N LEU A 171 9.45 0.87 19.13
CA LEU A 171 9.86 1.08 17.73
C LEU A 171 10.09 2.58 17.47
N ASP A 172 11.16 2.90 16.74
CA ASP A 172 11.49 4.27 16.35
C ASP A 172 10.77 4.65 15.03
N PRO A 173 9.86 5.64 15.03
CA PRO A 173 9.14 6.08 13.84
C PRO A 173 10.05 6.52 12.68
N GLU A 174 11.27 6.99 12.96
CA GLU A 174 12.23 7.39 11.92
C GLU A 174 12.65 6.20 11.03
N THR A 175 12.51 4.96 11.51
CA THR A 175 12.72 3.75 10.71
C THR A 175 11.78 3.69 9.50
N TYR A 176 10.51 4.03 9.70
CA TYR A 176 9.51 4.00 8.61
C TYR A 176 9.65 5.18 7.66
N LYS A 177 10.15 6.32 8.17
CA LYS A 177 10.54 7.45 7.32
C LYS A 177 11.71 7.10 6.43
N ALA A 178 12.75 6.43 6.97
CA ALA A 178 13.87 5.95 6.16
C ALA A 178 13.41 4.96 5.08
N ALA A 179 12.54 4.00 5.43
CA ALA A 179 11.96 3.07 4.46
C ALA A 179 11.13 3.80 3.36
N ALA A 180 10.35 4.82 3.75
CA ALA A 180 9.58 5.63 2.82
C ALA A 180 10.46 6.46 1.87
N LEU A 181 11.60 6.98 2.35
CA LEU A 181 12.56 7.71 1.52
C LEU A 181 13.29 6.77 0.56
N SER A 182 13.73 5.60 1.02
CA SER A 182 14.31 4.57 0.15
C SER A 182 13.35 4.15 -0.97
N ALA A 183 12.07 3.98 -0.66
CA ALA A 183 11.05 3.65 -1.66
C ALA A 183 10.83 4.77 -2.70
N LEU A 184 11.09 6.03 -2.35
CA LEU A 184 11.08 7.16 -3.30
C LEU A 184 12.33 7.18 -4.18
N GLU A 185 13.50 6.93 -3.57
CA GLU A 185 14.77 6.86 -4.30
C GLU A 185 14.74 5.75 -5.36
N ASP A 186 14.28 4.55 -4.98
CA ASP A 186 14.13 3.42 -5.91
C ASP A 186 13.15 3.75 -7.06
N LEU A 187 12.12 4.56 -6.78
CA LEU A 187 11.15 4.99 -7.79
C LEU A 187 11.77 5.98 -8.79
N ASP A 188 12.57 6.93 -8.31
CA ASP A 188 13.25 7.93 -9.14
C ASP A 188 14.32 7.27 -10.04
N GLU A 189 15.10 6.32 -9.50
CA GLU A 189 16.07 5.55 -10.29
C GLU A 189 15.39 4.74 -11.42
N SER A 190 14.24 4.14 -11.12
CA SER A 190 13.43 3.42 -12.12
C SER A 190 12.86 4.35 -13.21
N GLY A 191 12.61 5.61 -12.88
CA GLY A 191 12.11 6.63 -13.82
C GLY A 191 13.19 7.17 -14.75
N ASP A 192 14.42 7.34 -14.25
CA ASP A 192 15.57 7.84 -15.02
C ASP A 192 16.09 6.82 -16.05
N GLU A 193 15.96 5.51 -15.81
CA GLU A 193 16.32 4.48 -16.80
C GLU A 193 15.45 4.53 -18.07
N LEU A 194 14.21 5.04 -17.98
CA LEU A 194 13.29 5.19 -19.13
C LEU A 194 13.47 6.51 -19.88
N ALA A 195 14.16 7.50 -19.30
CA ALA A 195 14.44 8.79 -19.94
C ALA A 195 15.74 8.78 -20.78
N GLY A 196 16.57 7.74 -20.64
CA GLY A 196 17.87 7.63 -21.31
C GLY A 196 17.84 7.21 -22.79
N ASP A 197 16.71 6.69 -23.30
CA ASP A 197 16.63 6.07 -24.64
C ASP A 197 16.05 6.99 -25.73
N ASP A 198 15.56 8.19 -25.39
CA ASP A 198 14.98 9.15 -26.36
C ASP A 198 16.00 10.18 -26.91
N ALA A 199 17.26 10.13 -26.47
CA ALA A 199 18.28 11.12 -26.84
C ALA A 199 19.15 10.76 -28.07
N ALA A 200 18.80 9.73 -28.84
CA ALA A 200 19.63 9.22 -29.95
C ALA A 200 18.96 9.23 -31.33
N LEU A 201 18.23 10.28 -31.71
CA LEU A 201 17.89 10.55 -33.12
C LEU A 201 18.03 12.03 -33.45
N GLY A 202 19.25 12.45 -33.73
CA GLY A 202 19.56 13.83 -34.14
C GLY A 202 20.83 13.92 -34.98
N ASP A 203 20.82 13.34 -36.19
CA ASP A 203 21.61 13.91 -37.28
C ASP A 203 20.98 13.51 -38.63
N ALA A 204 20.33 14.48 -39.29
CA ALA A 204 19.96 14.39 -40.69
C ALA A 204 20.67 15.54 -41.41
N PRO A 205 21.48 15.28 -42.45
CA PRO A 205 22.11 16.36 -43.19
C PRO A 205 21.10 17.01 -44.15
N ASP A 206 21.00 18.33 -44.04
CA ASP A 206 20.34 19.23 -44.98
C ASP A 206 21.20 19.42 -46.24
N GLY A 207 20.56 19.60 -47.40
CA GLY A 207 21.23 19.70 -48.70
C GLY A 207 20.30 19.77 -49.92
N SER A 208 19.51 20.84 -49.99
CA SER A 208 18.93 21.53 -51.18
C SER A 208 19.89 21.58 -52.41
N ASP A 209 19.52 21.81 -53.68
CA ASP A 209 18.30 22.05 -54.47
C ASP A 209 18.72 22.16 -55.98
N SER A 210 17.75 21.98 -56.88
CA SER A 210 17.57 22.66 -58.18
C SER A 210 18.16 22.17 -59.53
N ALA A 211 17.19 22.09 -60.47
CA ALA A 211 17.20 22.55 -61.88
C ALA A 211 17.55 21.59 -63.04
N GLY A 212 16.60 21.50 -63.99
CA GLY A 212 16.92 21.41 -65.42
C GLY A 212 16.00 20.54 -66.28
N ALA A 213 14.93 21.12 -66.84
CA ALA A 213 14.34 20.64 -68.11
C ALA A 213 15.28 21.04 -69.27
N PRO A 214 15.25 20.39 -70.46
CA PRO A 214 14.21 20.70 -71.47
C PRO A 214 13.77 19.54 -72.40
N GLU A 215 12.67 19.78 -73.14
CA GLU A 215 12.21 19.03 -74.32
C GLU A 215 13.16 19.18 -75.54
N PRO A 216 12.99 18.39 -76.61
CA PRO A 216 12.00 18.69 -77.66
C PRO A 216 11.09 17.51 -78.07
#